data_AF-A0A7C5Q5S3-F1
#
_entry.id   AF-A0A7C5Q5S3-F1
#
_cell.length_a   1.000
_cell.length_b   1.000
_cell.length_c   1.000
_cell.angle_alpha   90.00
_cell.angle_beta   90.00
_cell.angle_gamma   90.00
#
_symmetry.space_group_name_H-M   'P 1'
#
loop_
_entity.id
_entity.type
_entity.pdbx_description
1 polymer ?
#
loop_
_entity_poly.entity_id
_entity_poly.type
_entity_poly.pdbx_seq_one_letter_code
_entity_poly.pdbx_strand_id
1 'polypeptide(L)'
;MSMTEEIEIPKWDIALEAVARQLHHDKGRPLRLADFQEMAREHAVRLDDIMVTMFQLAIHGEWEYRDASGEVQEIDADTLSRLYVNRRLTEPDLAEFTGDWRPCQP
;
A
#
# COMPACT_ATOMS: atom_id res chain seq x y z
N MET A 1 -5.81 -9.42 -29.64
CA MET A 1 -5.32 -10.47 -28.74
C MET A 1 -5.08 -9.79 -27.42
N SER A 2 -5.96 -9.99 -26.44
CA SER A 2 -5.80 -9.41 -25.10
C SER A 2 -4.90 -10.36 -24.32
N MET A 3 -3.64 -10.00 -24.17
CA MET A 3 -2.80 -10.59 -23.12
C MET A 3 -3.31 -10.00 -21.81
N THR A 4 -4.29 -10.66 -21.20
CA THR A 4 -4.41 -10.65 -19.74
C THR A 4 -3.18 -11.38 -19.24
N GLU A 5 -2.09 -10.64 -19.02
CA GLU A 5 -1.05 -11.08 -18.10
C GLU A 5 -1.78 -11.33 -16.78
N GLU A 6 -1.95 -12.60 -16.41
CA GLU A 6 -2.20 -12.97 -15.02
C GLU A 6 -1.09 -12.30 -14.23
N ILE A 7 -1.42 -11.19 -13.57
CA ILE A 7 -0.53 -10.54 -12.62
C ILE A 7 -0.35 -11.61 -11.53
N GLU A 8 0.72 -12.41 -11.65
CA GLU A 8 1.11 -13.33 -10.60
C GLU A 8 1.42 -12.47 -9.39
N ILE A 9 0.43 -12.31 -8.50
CA ILE A 9 0.60 -11.65 -7.22
C ILE A 9 1.69 -12.43 -6.50
N PRO A 10 2.89 -11.85 -6.32
CA PRO A 10 3.97 -12.58 -5.72
C PRO A 10 3.60 -12.98 -4.29
N LYS A 11 4.08 -14.14 -3.82
CA LYS A 11 3.76 -14.65 -2.47
C LYS A 11 4.06 -13.66 -1.33
N TRP A 12 4.95 -12.70 -1.55
CA TRP A 12 5.26 -11.65 -0.59
C TRP A 12 4.14 -10.61 -0.44
N ASP A 13 3.35 -10.34 -1.48
CA ASP A 13 2.17 -9.46 -1.39
C ASP A 13 1.12 -10.05 -0.45
N ILE A 14 0.87 -11.36 -0.50
CA ILE A 14 -0.06 -12.04 0.42
C ILE A 14 0.43 -11.94 1.87
N ALA A 15 1.74 -12.05 2.09
CA ALA A 15 2.31 -11.96 3.43
C ALA A 15 2.23 -10.54 3.99
N LEU A 16 2.60 -9.52 3.20
CA LEU A 16 2.55 -8.12 3.61
C LEU A 16 1.11 -7.65 3.80
N GLU A 17 0.18 -8.08 2.94
CA GLU A 17 -1.24 -7.84 3.12
C GLU A 17 -1.74 -8.41 4.45
N ALA A 18 -1.41 -9.67 4.76
CA ALA A 18 -1.84 -10.31 6.01
C ALA A 18 -1.32 -9.54 7.24
N VAL A 19 -0.06 -9.09 7.21
CA VAL A 19 0.52 -8.28 8.28
C VAL A 19 -0.16 -6.91 8.39
N ALA A 20 -0.45 -6.25 7.26
CA ALA A 20 -1.18 -4.98 7.26
C ALA A 20 -2.61 -5.11 7.79
N ARG A 21 -3.33 -6.18 7.42
CA ARG A 21 -4.68 -6.47 7.95
C ARG A 21 -4.63 -6.74 9.45
N GLN A 22 -3.66 -7.52 9.91
CA GLN A 22 -3.47 -7.78 11.34
C GLN A 22 -3.16 -6.49 12.10
N LEU A 23 -2.27 -5.64 11.57
CA LEU A 23 -1.93 -4.35 12.19
C LEU A 23 -3.15 -3.42 12.28
N HIS A 24 -3.96 -3.35 11.22
CA HIS A 24 -5.21 -2.60 11.21
C HIS A 24 -6.18 -3.11 12.27
N HIS A 25 -6.37 -4.44 12.35
CA HIS A 25 -7.21 -5.09 13.34
C HIS A 25 -6.74 -4.78 14.77
N ASP A 26 -5.44 -4.94 15.05
CA ASP A 26 -4.87 -4.76 16.39
C ASP A 26 -4.91 -3.30 16.87
N LYS A 27 -4.73 -2.34 15.95
CA LYS A 27 -4.85 -0.91 16.28
C LYS A 27 -6.31 -0.44 16.32
N GLY A 28 -7.26 -1.18 15.73
CA GLY A 28 -8.67 -0.80 15.67
C GLY A 28 -8.93 0.52 14.97
N ARG A 29 -8.03 0.95 14.09
CA ARG A 29 -8.10 2.21 13.34
C ARG A 29 -7.44 2.07 11.96
N PRO A 30 -7.77 2.96 10.99
CA PRO A 30 -7.03 3.06 9.74
C PRO A 30 -5.53 3.22 9.98
N LEU A 31 -4.74 2.65 9.08
CA LEU A 31 -3.29 2.72 9.11
C LEU A 31 -2.80 4.01 8.44
N ARG A 32 -1.68 4.52 8.93
CA ARG A 32 -0.99 5.70 8.38
C ARG A 32 0.42 5.33 7.99
N LEU A 33 1.09 6.21 7.24
CA LEU A 33 2.50 6.02 6.86
C LEU A 33 3.41 5.66 8.05
N ALA A 34 3.18 6.27 9.22
CA ALA A 34 3.92 5.96 10.44
C ALA A 34 3.77 4.49 10.89
N ASP A 35 2.59 3.89 10.69
CA ASP A 35 2.35 2.48 11.04
C ASP A 35 3.13 1.54 10.11
N PHE A 36 3.24 1.87 8.82
CA PHE A 36 4.07 1.11 7.87
C PHE A 36 5.56 1.30 8.13
N GLN A 37 5.99 2.49 8.59
CA GLN A 37 7.36 2.71 9.04
C GLN A 37 7.71 1.88 10.28
N GLU A 38 6.77 1.72 11.23
CA GLU A 38 6.92 0.81 12.35
C GLU A 38 7.02 -0.64 11.87
N MET A 39 6.09 -1.09 11.03
CA MET A 39 6.08 -2.43 10.44
C MET A 39 7.40 -2.76 9.71
N ALA A 40 7.94 -1.82 8.93
CA ALA A 40 9.23 -1.97 8.25
C ALA A 40 10.37 -2.27 9.23
N ARG A 41 10.41 -1.54 10.36
CA ARG A 41 11.43 -1.73 11.40
C ARG A 41 11.25 -3.06 12.13
N GLU A 42 10.01 -3.41 12.48
CA GLU A 42 9.68 -4.62 13.24
C GLU A 42 9.99 -5.91 12.46
N HIS A 43 9.68 -5.91 11.16
CA HIS A 43 9.84 -7.09 10.32
C HIS A 43 11.14 -7.10 9.49
N ALA A 44 11.99 -6.07 9.65
CA ALA A 44 13.21 -5.86 8.85
C ALA A 44 12.94 -5.91 7.33
N VAL A 45 11.77 -5.41 6.92
CA VAL A 45 11.35 -5.26 5.51
C VAL A 45 11.52 -3.79 5.12
N ARG A 46 11.73 -3.53 3.83
CA ARG A 46 11.86 -2.15 3.36
C ARG A 46 10.50 -1.48 3.27
N LEU A 47 10.45 -0.20 3.63
CA LEU A 47 9.22 0.59 3.54
C LEU A 47 8.71 0.70 2.09
N ASP A 48 9.61 0.77 1.10
CA ASP A 48 9.20 0.84 -0.30
C ASP A 48 8.51 -0.44 -0.78
N ASP A 49 9.00 -1.62 -0.38
CA ASP A 49 8.33 -2.89 -0.68
C ASP A 49 6.91 -2.94 -0.07
N ILE A 50 6.76 -2.49 1.19
CA ILE A 50 5.46 -2.39 1.87
C ILE A 50 4.53 -1.45 1.13
N MET A 51 4.99 -0.25 0.78
CA MET A 51 4.14 0.75 0.14
C MET A 51 3.78 0.37 -1.31
N VAL A 52 4.66 -0.31 -2.03
CA VAL A 52 4.33 -0.89 -3.34
C VAL A 52 3.19 -1.90 -3.20
N THR A 53 3.26 -2.83 -2.23
CA THR A 53 2.15 -3.75 -1.96
C THR A 53 0.87 -3.00 -1.63
N MET A 54 0.90 -1.98 -0.76
CA MET A 54 -0.30 -1.21 -0.40
C MET A 54 -0.92 -0.50 -1.62
N PHE A 55 -0.10 0.05 -2.51
CA PHE A 55 -0.59 0.63 -3.77
C PHE A 55 -1.20 -0.43 -4.69
N GLN A 56 -0.58 -1.60 -4.83
CA GLN A 56 -1.13 -2.70 -5.62
C GLN A 56 -2.46 -3.18 -5.07
N LEU A 57 -2.57 -3.36 -3.75
CA LEU A 57 -3.83 -3.71 -3.09
C LEU A 57 -4.91 -2.65 -3.32
N ALA A 58 -4.55 -1.36 -3.34
CA ALA A 58 -5.47 -0.29 -3.66
C ALA A 58 -5.93 -0.30 -5.12
N ILE A 59 -5.01 -0.54 -6.06
CA ILE A 59 -5.31 -0.72 -7.49
C ILE A 59 -6.27 -1.89 -7.72
N HIS A 60 -6.13 -2.97 -6.93
CA HIS A 60 -6.99 -4.15 -7.00
C HIS A 60 -8.29 -4.02 -6.18
N GLY A 61 -8.51 -2.90 -5.49
CA GLY A 61 -9.72 -2.66 -4.70
C GLY A 61 -9.80 -3.43 -3.38
N GLU A 62 -8.69 -4.02 -2.92
CA GLU A 62 -8.60 -4.70 -1.63
C GLU A 62 -8.42 -3.71 -0.47
N TRP A 63 -7.78 -2.58 -0.75
CA TRP A 63 -7.56 -1.48 0.18
C TRP A 63 -7.98 -0.15 -0.47
N GLU A 64 -8.25 0.86 0.35
CA GLU A 64 -8.47 2.23 -0.11
C GLU A 64 -7.56 3.19 0.65
N TYR A 65 -7.03 4.17 -0.08
CA TYR A 65 -6.35 5.33 0.48
C TYR A 65 -7.33 6.50 0.54
N ARG A 66 -7.34 7.18 1.68
CA ARG A 66 -8.02 8.46 1.85
C ARG A 66 -7.03 9.50 2.26
N ASP A 67 -7.08 10.66 1.63
CA ASP A 67 -6.17 11.74 1.95
C ASP A 67 -6.43 12.35 3.34
N ALA A 68 -5.66 13.38 3.69
CA ALA A 68 -5.79 14.08 4.97
C ALA A 68 -7.15 14.77 5.18
N SER A 69 -7.94 14.99 4.11
CA SER A 69 -9.31 15.50 4.18
C SER A 69 -10.36 14.40 4.36
N GLY A 70 -9.96 13.13 4.22
CA GLY A 70 -10.82 11.95 4.34
C GLY A 70 -11.49 11.54 3.03
N GLU A 71 -11.18 12.22 1.93
CA GLU A 71 -11.66 11.90 0.59
C GLU A 71 -10.91 10.68 0.03
N VAL A 72 -11.64 9.76 -0.61
CA VAL A 72 -11.04 8.61 -1.28
C VAL A 72 -10.27 9.11 -2.48
N GLN A 73 -8.98 8.77 -2.52
CA GLN A 73 -8.12 9.06 -3.66
C GLN A 73 -7.89 7.75 -4.41
N GLU A 74 -8.22 7.76 -5.70
CA GLU A 74 -7.98 6.62 -6.58
C GLU A 74 -6.48 6.45 -6.78
N ILE A 75 -5.95 5.29 -6.37
CA ILE A 75 -4.59 4.86 -6.69
C ILE A 75 -4.69 3.97 -7.92
N ASP A 76 -4.21 4.47 -9.06
CA ASP A 76 -4.15 3.74 -10.31
C ASP A 76 -2.73 3.27 -10.65
N ALA A 77 -2.62 2.40 -11.66
CA ALA A 77 -1.33 1.90 -12.15
C ALA A 77 -0.42 3.02 -12.67
N ASP A 78 -0.98 4.11 -13.19
CA ASP A 78 -0.23 5.28 -13.65
C ASP A 78 0.41 6.03 -12.47
N THR A 79 -0.29 6.16 -11.34
CA THR A 79 0.23 6.73 -10.10
C THR A 79 1.41 5.91 -9.59
N LEU A 80 1.26 4.59 -9.50
CA LEU A 80 2.36 3.71 -9.11
C LEU A 80 3.54 3.80 -10.09
N SER A 81 3.28 3.79 -11.39
CA SER A 81 4.32 3.89 -12.43
C SER A 81 5.10 5.20 -12.36
N ARG A 82 4.44 6.33 -12.07
CA ARG A 82 5.08 7.65 -11.89
C ARG A 82 6.00 7.69 -10.67
N LEU A 83 5.58 7.08 -9.56
CA LEU A 83 6.37 7.05 -8.33
C LEU A 83 7.49 6.00 -8.41
N TYR A 84 7.34 4.98 -9.24
CA TYR A 84 8.28 3.87 -9.38
C TYR A 84 9.30 4.05 -10.53
N VAL A 85 9.47 5.28 -11.05
CA VAL A 85 10.37 5.60 -12.19
C VAL A 85 11.83 5.14 -11.97
N ASN A 86 12.29 5.07 -10.73
CA ASN A 86 13.63 4.58 -10.37
C ASN A 86 13.64 3.20 -9.70
N ARG A 87 12.56 2.41 -9.87
CA ARG A 87 12.33 1.11 -9.20
C ARG A 87 12.31 1.18 -7.67
N ARG A 88 12.09 2.37 -7.12
CA ARG A 88 12.04 2.62 -5.67
C ARG A 88 11.10 3.77 -5.39
N LEU A 89 10.25 3.59 -4.39
CA LEU A 89 9.57 4.69 -3.73
C LEU A 89 10.57 5.33 -2.77
N THR A 90 10.71 6.65 -2.84
CA THR A 90 11.54 7.39 -1.91
C THR A 90 10.68 8.00 -0.80
N GLU A 91 11.28 8.31 0.35
CA GLU A 91 10.55 9.00 1.44
C GLU A 91 9.86 10.30 0.99
N PRO A 92 10.47 11.15 0.12
CA PRO A 92 9.77 12.29 -0.48
C PRO A 92 8.52 11.92 -1.27
N ASP A 93 8.54 10.83 -2.04
CA ASP A 93 7.38 10.38 -2.80
C ASP A 93 6.24 9.94 -1.87
N LEU A 94 6.60 9.34 -0.73
CA LEU A 94 5.65 8.91 0.29
C LEU A 94 5.13 10.06 1.16
N ALA A 95 5.80 11.22 1.17
CA ALA A 95 5.43 12.37 1.99
C ALA A 95 4.08 12.98 1.57
N GLU A 96 3.59 12.70 0.37
CA GLU A 96 2.26 13.09 -0.09
C GLU A 96 1.14 12.16 0.42
N PHE A 97 1.50 10.96 0.89
CA PHE A 97 0.56 9.92 1.34
C PHE A 97 0.38 9.91 2.86
N THR A 98 0.03 11.06 3.44
CA THR A 98 -0.13 11.24 4.91
C THR A 98 -1.50 10.82 5.44
N GLY A 99 -2.39 10.39 4.56
CA GLY A 99 -3.75 10.02 4.90
C GLY A 99 -3.90 8.62 5.50
N ASP A 100 -5.13 8.11 5.43
CA ASP A 100 -5.57 6.87 6.07
C ASP A 100 -5.71 5.74 5.05
N TRP A 101 -5.18 4.57 5.40
CA TRP A 101 -5.28 3.32 4.67
C TRP A 101 -6.20 2.37 5.40
N ARG A 102 -7.17 1.79 4.68
CA ARG A 102 -8.08 0.81 5.25
C ARG A 102 -8.42 -0.29 4.24
N PRO A 103 -8.76 -1.50 4.70
CA PRO A 103 -9.27 -2.53 3.82
C PRO A 103 -10.66 -2.14 3.30
N CYS A 104 -10.96 -2.45 2.04
CA CYS A 104 -12.27 -2.22 1.43
C CYS A 104 -13.33 -3.20 1.95
N GLN A 105 -12.90 -4.37 2.45
CA GLN A 105 -13.76 -5.37 3.06
C GLN A 105 -13.40 -5.57 4.54
N PRO A 106 -14.41 -5.68 5.43
CA PRO A 106 -14.22 -5.88 6.86
C PRO A 106 -13.75 -7.30 7.23
#